data_AF-A0A940V5T8-F1
#
_entry.id   AF-A0A940V5T8-F1
#
_cell.length_a   1.000
_cell.length_b   1.000
_cell.length_c   1.000
_cell.angle_alpha   90.00
_cell.angle_beta   90.00
_cell.angle_gamma   90.00
#
_symmetry.space_group_name_H-M   'P 1'
#
loop_
_entity.id
_entity.type
_entity.pdbx_description
1 polymer ?
#
loop_
_entity_poly.entity_id
_entity_poly.type
_entity_poly.pdbx_seq_one_letter_code
_entity_poly.pdbx_strand_id
1 'polypeptide(L)'
;CPKCGKELPVPAELKQCICMYCGENISIEEQRTPEEQNVESMEFQTAYRTSLLQAGSLIEDYEKLLKNFTGAGYKGAFQAYSELGEDILSVADRYAFGSEESKEQVIKELSESILMTAENQIEAHKSVLSGNSKARLLDQHRFFLAVYLIPMLSHLKLTISEALIDQIMKDWKQKYPSYEFKKANYEELAAGFERKGFCFITSAVCDTLNKPDDCDELMILREYRDNYLMNTKSGARMINEYYRIAPVIVAYLNMQTDGEERYDRIWKEDVMPCLNFIENGHNVQCKKHYVRMVRRLKSELPF
;
A
#
# COMPACT_ATOMS: atom_id res chain seq x y z
N CYS A 1 -9.65 27.17 21.58
CA CYS A 1 -8.19 27.24 21.82
C CYS A 1 -7.49 26.53 20.67
N PRO A 2 -6.63 27.20 19.89
CA PRO A 2 -5.98 26.60 18.72
C PRO A 2 -5.03 25.44 19.05
N LYS A 3 -4.48 25.40 20.27
CA LYS A 3 -3.57 24.30 20.69
C LYS A 3 -4.30 23.06 21.23
N CYS A 4 -5.36 23.25 22.00
CA CYS A 4 -6.00 22.15 22.74
C CYS A 4 -7.46 21.87 22.35
N GLY A 5 -7.99 22.56 21.33
CA GLY A 5 -9.35 22.34 20.79
C GLY A 5 -10.52 22.78 21.67
N LYS A 6 -10.31 23.09 22.95
CA LYS A 6 -11.40 23.48 23.88
C LYS A 6 -11.93 24.88 23.61
N GLU A 7 -13.26 25.04 23.72
CA GLU A 7 -13.94 26.34 23.65
C GLU A 7 -13.51 27.25 24.81
N LEU A 8 -13.33 28.53 24.51
CA LEU A 8 -12.96 29.55 25.49
C LEU A 8 -13.89 30.75 25.29
N PRO A 9 -14.61 31.20 26.33
CA PRO A 9 -15.32 32.47 26.26
C PRO A 9 -14.30 33.60 26.34
N VAL A 10 -14.14 34.37 25.26
CA VAL A 10 -13.22 35.51 25.22
C VAL A 10 -13.99 36.81 24.95
N PRO A 11 -13.88 37.82 25.84
CA PRO A 11 -14.39 39.17 25.57
C PRO A 11 -13.82 39.77 24.28
N ALA A 12 -14.67 40.41 23.48
CA ALA A 12 -14.33 40.94 22.15
C ALA A 12 -13.24 42.02 22.14
N GLU A 13 -12.95 42.63 23.29
CA GLU A 13 -12.00 43.74 23.46
C GLU A 13 -10.55 43.26 23.70
N LEU A 14 -10.35 41.98 23.99
CA LEU A 14 -9.03 41.43 24.33
C LEU A 14 -8.23 41.09 23.08
N LYS A 15 -7.05 41.71 22.94
CA LYS A 15 -6.08 41.40 21.86
C LYS A 15 -5.23 40.16 22.16
N GLN A 16 -5.20 39.71 23.42
CA GLN A 16 -4.48 38.52 23.87
C GLN A 16 -5.26 37.84 25.00
N CYS A 17 -5.27 36.50 25.03
CA CYS A 17 -5.82 35.73 26.15
C CYS A 17 -4.99 34.47 26.42
N ILE A 18 -5.03 33.98 27.66
CA ILE A 18 -4.36 32.73 28.04
C ILE A 18 -5.42 31.63 28.14
N CYS A 19 -5.15 30.48 27.53
CA CYS A 19 -6.04 29.33 27.63
C CYS A 19 -6.07 28.79 29.06
N MET A 20 -7.23 28.87 29.73
CA MET A 20 -7.41 28.34 31.09
C MET A 20 -7.28 26.81 31.22
N TYR A 21 -7.20 26.07 30.11
CA TYR A 21 -7.07 24.61 30.12
C TYR A 21 -5.65 24.11 29.86
N CYS A 22 -4.88 24.78 29.00
CA CYS A 22 -3.54 24.32 28.60
C CYS A 22 -2.42 25.35 28.82
N GLY A 23 -2.76 26.56 29.29
CA GLY A 23 -1.78 27.62 29.58
C GLY A 23 -1.20 28.33 28.35
N GLU A 24 -1.67 28.03 27.14
CA GLU A 24 -1.17 28.65 25.91
C GLU A 24 -1.55 30.13 25.82
N ASN A 25 -0.62 30.97 25.37
CA ASN A 25 -0.87 32.38 25.11
C ASN A 25 -1.40 32.56 23.68
N ILE A 26 -2.63 33.05 23.54
CA ILE A 26 -3.36 33.17 22.29
C ILE A 26 -3.43 34.66 21.94
N SER A 27 -2.83 35.04 20.81
CA SER A 27 -3.07 36.37 20.22
C SER A 27 -4.39 36.35 19.46
N ILE A 28 -5.28 37.29 19.77
CA ILE A 28 -6.57 37.47 19.14
C ILE A 28 -6.38 38.61 18.16
N GLU A 29 -6.06 38.26 16.91
CA GLU A 29 -6.02 39.24 15.82
C GLU A 29 -7.42 39.86 15.66
N GLU A 30 -7.45 41.16 15.37
CA GLU A 30 -8.67 41.96 15.22
C GLU A 30 -9.68 41.20 14.35
N GLN A 31 -10.94 41.12 14.82
CA GLN A 31 -12.00 40.45 14.08
C GLN A 31 -12.06 41.06 12.67
N ARG A 32 -11.65 40.25 11.68
CA ARG A 32 -11.61 40.61 10.26
C ARG A 32 -13.02 40.96 9.79
N THR A 33 -13.09 41.88 8.83
CA THR A 33 -14.37 42.36 8.30
C THR A 33 -15.16 41.20 7.64
N PRO A 34 -16.51 41.28 7.59
CA PRO A 34 -17.33 40.25 6.94
C PRO A 34 -16.95 40.01 5.47
N GLU A 35 -16.42 41.02 4.78
CA GLU A 35 -15.95 40.93 3.40
C GLU A 35 -14.66 40.08 3.30
N GLU A 36 -13.70 40.28 4.21
CA GLU A 36 -12.48 39.49 4.30
C GLU A 36 -12.77 38.02 4.68
N GLN A 37 -13.73 37.78 5.57
CA GLN A 37 -14.19 36.43 5.92
C GLN A 37 -14.87 35.71 4.74
N ASN A 38 -15.59 36.43 3.90
CA ASN A 38 -16.27 35.87 2.73
C ASN A 38 -15.27 35.50 1.62
N VAL A 39 -14.24 36.35 1.41
CA VAL A 39 -13.16 36.08 0.45
C VAL A 39 -12.33 34.88 0.88
N GLU A 40 -11.93 34.80 2.15
CA GLU A 40 -11.15 33.67 2.70
C GLU A 40 -11.95 32.35 2.63
N SER A 41 -13.26 32.39 2.92
CA SER A 41 -14.16 31.23 2.76
C SER A 41 -14.26 30.76 1.30
N MET A 42 -14.33 31.70 0.35
CA MET A 42 -14.44 31.39 -1.09
C MET A 42 -13.11 30.88 -1.68
N GLU A 43 -11.99 31.44 -1.25
CA GLU A 43 -10.65 30.93 -1.59
C GLU A 43 -10.43 29.52 -1.02
N PHE A 44 -10.85 29.28 0.22
CA PHE A 44 -10.74 27.97 0.87
C PHE A 44 -11.59 26.90 0.19
N GLN A 45 -12.83 27.21 -0.20
CA GLN A 45 -13.66 26.31 -1.02
C GLN A 45 -13.04 26.04 -2.40
N THR A 46 -12.38 27.03 -2.98
CA THR A 46 -11.70 26.88 -4.29
C THR A 46 -10.47 25.98 -4.17
N ALA A 47 -9.68 26.14 -3.09
CA ALA A 47 -8.56 25.26 -2.78
C ALA A 47 -9.02 23.81 -2.54
N TYR A 48 -10.12 23.62 -1.82
CA TYR A 48 -10.72 22.29 -1.61
C TYR A 48 -11.17 21.64 -2.92
N ARG A 49 -11.89 22.35 -3.78
CA ARG A 49 -12.29 21.84 -5.11
C ARG A 49 -11.08 21.47 -5.97
N THR A 50 -10.01 22.26 -5.90
CA THR A 50 -8.76 21.98 -6.61
C THR A 50 -8.11 20.70 -6.09
N SER A 51 -8.04 20.53 -4.77
CA SER A 51 -7.56 19.30 -4.13
C SER A 51 -8.38 18.07 -4.54
N LEU A 52 -9.72 18.17 -4.58
CA LEU A 52 -10.58 17.08 -5.06
C LEU A 52 -10.32 16.69 -6.51
N LEU A 53 -10.12 17.67 -7.41
CA LEU A 53 -9.76 17.41 -8.80
C LEU A 53 -8.39 16.75 -8.92
N GLN A 54 -7.45 17.13 -8.05
CA GLN A 54 -6.11 16.54 -8.00
C GLN A 54 -6.08 15.17 -7.35
N ALA A 55 -7.05 14.79 -6.52
CA ALA A 55 -7.10 13.49 -5.86
C ALA A 55 -7.02 12.31 -6.86
N GLY A 56 -7.59 12.46 -8.06
CA GLY A 56 -7.45 11.47 -9.14
C GLY A 56 -5.99 11.20 -9.56
N SER A 57 -5.12 12.21 -9.50
CA SER A 57 -3.70 12.07 -9.86
C SER A 57 -2.93 11.09 -8.97
N LEU A 58 -3.44 10.77 -7.78
CA LEU A 58 -2.87 9.76 -6.89
C LEU A 58 -2.87 8.35 -7.54
N ILE A 59 -3.74 8.08 -8.51
CA ILE A 59 -3.79 6.80 -9.21
C ILE A 59 -3.21 6.88 -10.63
N GLU A 60 -3.04 8.06 -11.21
CA GLU A 60 -2.67 8.21 -12.62
C GLU A 60 -1.36 7.47 -12.99
N ASP A 61 -0.35 7.58 -12.12
CA ASP A 61 0.99 7.02 -12.33
C ASP A 61 1.18 5.59 -11.76
N TYR A 62 0.09 4.84 -11.52
CA TYR A 62 0.14 3.53 -10.82
C TYR A 62 1.13 2.54 -11.46
N GLU A 63 1.20 2.47 -12.79
CA GLU A 63 2.10 1.54 -13.49
C GLU A 63 3.58 1.82 -13.19
N LYS A 64 3.95 3.10 -13.12
CA LYS A 64 5.30 3.55 -12.85
C LYS A 64 5.70 3.23 -11.40
N LEU A 65 4.77 3.41 -10.46
CA LEU A 65 4.96 3.05 -9.06
C LEU A 65 5.07 1.54 -8.88
N LEU A 66 4.20 0.74 -9.51
CA LEU A 66 4.27 -0.72 -9.47
C LEU A 66 5.60 -1.26 -10.04
N LYS A 67 6.13 -0.67 -11.12
CA LYS A 67 7.46 -1.03 -11.65
C LYS A 67 8.60 -0.80 -10.63
N ASN A 68 8.42 0.15 -9.72
CA ASN A 68 9.37 0.43 -8.64
C ASN A 68 9.11 -0.38 -7.36
N PHE A 69 8.05 -1.18 -7.30
CA PHE A 69 7.75 -2.09 -6.18
C PHE A 69 8.76 -3.25 -6.14
N THR A 70 9.98 -2.93 -5.75
CA THR A 70 11.15 -3.80 -5.68
C THR A 70 12.00 -3.39 -4.50
N GLY A 71 12.88 -4.27 -4.02
CA GLY A 71 13.70 -3.94 -2.84
C GLY A 71 14.64 -2.74 -3.02
N ALA A 72 15.03 -2.42 -4.25
CA ALA A 72 15.85 -1.23 -4.53
C ALA A 72 15.01 0.04 -4.75
N GLY A 73 13.81 -0.09 -5.32
CA GLY A 73 13.00 1.06 -5.76
C GLY A 73 11.93 1.50 -4.77
N TYR A 74 11.39 0.57 -3.96
CA TYR A 74 10.13 0.80 -3.24
C TYR A 74 10.21 1.97 -2.27
N LYS A 75 11.26 2.01 -1.43
CA LYS A 75 11.45 3.08 -0.43
C LYS A 75 11.49 4.47 -1.06
N GLY A 76 12.29 4.66 -2.11
CA GLY A 76 12.41 5.95 -2.78
C GLY A 76 11.14 6.35 -3.52
N ALA A 77 10.50 5.41 -4.22
CA ALA A 77 9.23 5.65 -4.90
C ALA A 77 8.10 5.98 -3.92
N PHE A 78 8.04 5.29 -2.79
CA PHE A 78 7.04 5.50 -1.75
C PHE A 78 7.20 6.87 -1.07
N GLN A 79 8.44 7.30 -0.80
CA GLN A 79 8.69 8.63 -0.24
C GLN A 79 8.17 9.73 -1.17
N ALA A 80 8.56 9.71 -2.45
CA ALA A 80 8.11 10.71 -3.42
C ALA A 80 6.58 10.67 -3.61
N TYR A 81 5.98 9.49 -3.55
CA TYR A 81 4.52 9.33 -3.62
C TYR A 81 3.81 9.85 -2.38
N SER A 82 4.42 9.74 -1.20
CA SER A 82 3.87 10.27 0.05
C SER A 82 3.91 11.79 0.08
N GLU A 83 4.97 12.42 -0.43
CA GLU A 83 5.05 13.88 -0.60
C GLU A 83 3.91 14.41 -1.49
N LEU A 84 3.66 13.75 -2.63
CA LEU A 84 2.51 14.06 -3.49
C LEU A 84 1.16 13.90 -2.75
N GLY A 85 1.01 12.81 -1.98
CA GLY A 85 -0.17 12.57 -1.17
C GLY A 85 -0.42 13.66 -0.14
N GLU A 86 0.63 14.10 0.55
CA GLU A 86 0.56 15.15 1.58
C GLU A 86 0.14 16.49 0.98
N ASP A 87 0.70 16.88 -0.16
CA ASP A 87 0.37 18.12 -0.87
C ASP A 87 -1.12 18.19 -1.24
N ILE A 88 -1.67 17.07 -1.72
CA ILE A 88 -3.08 16.99 -2.16
C ILE A 88 -4.01 16.90 -0.95
N LEU A 89 -3.74 15.98 -0.01
CA LEU A 89 -4.69 15.60 1.03
C LEU A 89 -4.69 16.53 2.24
N SER A 90 -3.60 17.26 2.52
CA SER A 90 -3.54 18.22 3.63
C SER A 90 -4.52 19.39 3.47
N VAL A 91 -4.86 19.76 2.23
CA VAL A 91 -5.89 20.77 1.95
C VAL A 91 -7.28 20.24 2.31
N ALA A 92 -7.59 19.01 1.89
CA ALA A 92 -8.86 18.35 2.19
C ALA A 92 -9.01 18.06 3.69
N ASP A 93 -7.94 17.65 4.36
CA ASP A 93 -7.92 17.42 5.82
C ASP A 93 -8.23 18.70 6.60
N ARG A 94 -7.65 19.84 6.19
CA ARG A 94 -7.99 21.15 6.77
C ARG A 94 -9.46 21.52 6.57
N TYR A 95 -10.03 21.20 5.42
CA TYR A 95 -11.46 21.43 5.14
C TYR A 95 -12.37 20.56 6.02
N ALA A 96 -11.97 19.30 6.24
CA ALA A 96 -12.69 18.37 7.10
C ALA A 96 -12.73 18.79 8.58
N PHE A 97 -11.82 19.67 9.03
CA PHE A 97 -11.77 20.14 10.43
C PHE A 97 -12.98 20.99 10.85
N GLY A 98 -13.81 21.46 9.91
CA GLY A 98 -14.93 22.36 10.19
C GLY A 98 -16.12 21.72 10.92
N SER A 99 -16.42 20.43 10.66
CA SER A 99 -17.48 19.67 11.35
C SER A 99 -17.41 18.17 10.98
N GLU A 100 -18.07 17.30 11.75
CA GLU A 100 -18.15 15.86 11.43
C GLU A 100 -18.88 15.61 10.11
N GLU A 101 -19.91 16.41 9.79
CA GLU A 101 -20.64 16.34 8.52
C GLU A 101 -19.71 16.71 7.34
N SER A 102 -18.89 17.74 7.49
CA SER A 102 -17.87 18.12 6.51
C SER A 102 -16.83 17.03 6.34
N LYS A 103 -16.42 16.37 7.43
CA LYS A 103 -15.46 15.26 7.38
C LYS A 103 -16.02 14.08 6.58
N GLU A 104 -17.25 13.64 6.86
CA GLU A 104 -17.89 12.57 6.11
C GLU A 104 -18.05 12.89 4.62
N GLN A 105 -18.41 14.14 4.30
CA GLN A 105 -18.54 14.60 2.92
C GLN A 105 -17.18 14.54 2.19
N VAL A 106 -16.12 15.07 2.82
CA VAL A 106 -14.75 15.06 2.26
C VAL A 106 -14.29 13.64 1.97
N ILE A 107 -14.51 12.72 2.91
CA ILE A 107 -14.12 11.31 2.74
C ILE A 107 -14.81 10.68 1.53
N LYS A 108 -16.11 10.92 1.35
CA LYS A 108 -16.87 10.41 0.21
C LYS A 108 -16.38 11.01 -1.11
N GLU A 109 -16.24 12.33 -1.18
CA GLU A 109 -15.81 13.03 -2.40
C GLU A 109 -14.39 12.64 -2.82
N LEU A 110 -13.47 12.45 -1.86
CA LEU A 110 -12.12 11.94 -2.14
C LEU A 110 -12.15 10.49 -2.63
N SER A 111 -12.88 9.59 -1.95
CA SER A 111 -13.02 8.19 -2.37
C SER A 111 -13.57 8.10 -3.80
N GLU A 112 -14.64 8.84 -4.09
CA GLU A 112 -15.27 8.90 -5.41
C GLU A 112 -14.30 9.43 -6.48
N SER A 113 -13.58 10.53 -6.23
CA SER A 113 -12.64 11.11 -7.20
C SER A 113 -11.50 10.14 -7.55
N ILE A 114 -10.91 9.53 -6.51
CA ILE A 114 -9.82 8.56 -6.65
C ILE A 114 -10.30 7.33 -7.43
N LEU A 115 -11.41 6.71 -7.00
CA LEU A 115 -11.90 5.47 -7.60
C LEU A 115 -12.47 5.69 -9.00
N MET A 116 -13.13 6.82 -9.27
CA MET A 116 -13.60 7.18 -10.61
C MET A 116 -12.43 7.27 -11.60
N THR A 117 -11.26 7.76 -11.17
CA THR A 117 -10.06 7.79 -12.02
C THR A 117 -9.57 6.38 -12.36
N ALA A 118 -9.48 5.50 -11.38
CA ALA A 118 -9.14 4.09 -11.60
C ALA A 118 -10.14 3.42 -12.56
N GLU A 119 -11.43 3.67 -12.36
CA GLU A 119 -12.49 3.14 -13.20
C GLU A 119 -12.37 3.62 -14.63
N ASN A 120 -12.21 4.92 -14.86
CA ASN A 120 -12.04 5.48 -16.18
C ASN A 120 -10.86 4.84 -16.92
N GLN A 121 -9.74 4.58 -16.23
CA GLN A 121 -8.60 3.87 -16.81
C GLN A 121 -8.94 2.41 -17.15
N ILE A 122 -9.60 1.68 -16.25
CA ILE A 122 -10.07 0.29 -16.51
C ILE A 122 -11.05 0.25 -17.69
N GLU A 123 -11.92 1.25 -17.81
CA GLU A 123 -12.98 1.32 -18.82
C GLU A 123 -12.49 1.80 -20.19
N ALA A 124 -11.56 2.76 -20.24
CA ALA A 124 -10.97 3.27 -21.47
C ALA A 124 -10.31 2.16 -22.30
N HIS A 125 -9.85 1.10 -21.63
CA HIS A 125 -9.25 -0.07 -22.28
C HIS A 125 -10.26 -1.15 -22.71
N LYS A 126 -11.58 -0.97 -22.50
CA LYS A 126 -12.64 -1.92 -22.91
C LYS A 126 -12.76 -2.09 -24.43
N SER A 127 -12.43 -1.07 -25.24
CA SER A 127 -12.69 -1.08 -26.69
C SER A 127 -11.62 -1.80 -27.53
N VAL A 128 -10.49 -2.20 -26.94
CA VAL A 128 -9.31 -2.67 -27.70
C VAL A 128 -8.84 -4.08 -27.31
N LEU A 129 -9.25 -4.66 -26.16
CA LEU A 129 -8.62 -5.86 -25.62
C LEU A 129 -9.60 -6.96 -25.12
N SER A 130 -9.14 -8.21 -25.16
CA SER A 130 -9.88 -9.42 -24.74
C SER A 130 -10.18 -9.45 -23.24
N GLY A 131 -11.16 -10.27 -22.81
CA GLY A 131 -11.59 -10.38 -21.41
C GLY A 131 -10.48 -10.63 -20.37
N ASN A 132 -9.39 -11.30 -20.75
CA ASN A 132 -8.22 -11.50 -19.89
C ASN A 132 -7.47 -10.21 -19.55
N SER A 133 -7.59 -9.17 -20.38
CA SER A 133 -6.88 -7.89 -20.18
C SER A 133 -7.56 -7.03 -19.13
N LYS A 134 -8.90 -7.05 -19.05
CA LYS A 134 -9.65 -6.35 -18.00
C LYS A 134 -9.36 -6.91 -16.62
N ALA A 135 -9.31 -8.24 -16.48
CA ALA A 135 -8.98 -8.90 -15.22
C ALA A 135 -7.57 -8.50 -14.73
N ARG A 136 -6.60 -8.41 -15.66
CA ARG A 136 -5.24 -7.95 -15.36
C ARG A 136 -5.21 -6.49 -14.88
N LEU A 137 -5.92 -5.59 -15.54
CA LEU A 137 -6.02 -4.18 -15.13
C LEU A 137 -6.65 -4.05 -13.74
N LEU A 138 -7.74 -4.77 -13.48
CA LEU A 138 -8.36 -4.80 -12.16
C LEU A 138 -7.39 -5.27 -11.08
N ASP A 139 -6.61 -6.33 -11.35
CA ASP A 139 -5.62 -6.81 -10.39
C ASP A 139 -4.42 -5.85 -10.22
N GLN A 140 -4.01 -5.13 -11.27
CA GLN A 140 -3.01 -4.07 -11.18
C GLN A 140 -3.47 -2.94 -10.26
N HIS A 141 -4.68 -2.40 -10.49
CA HIS A 141 -5.25 -1.36 -9.64
C HIS A 141 -5.44 -1.85 -8.20
N ARG A 142 -6.03 -3.04 -8.02
CA ARG A 142 -6.16 -3.67 -6.69
C ARG A 142 -4.82 -3.73 -5.98
N PHE A 143 -3.78 -4.21 -6.65
CA PHE A 143 -2.46 -4.34 -6.06
C PHE A 143 -1.82 -3.00 -5.75
N PHE A 144 -1.96 -2.00 -6.64
CA PHE A 144 -1.52 -0.63 -6.39
C PHE A 144 -2.18 -0.03 -5.15
N LEU A 145 -3.50 -0.17 -5.01
CA LEU A 145 -4.23 0.29 -3.84
C LEU A 145 -3.64 -0.32 -2.56
N ALA A 146 -3.41 -1.63 -2.56
CA ALA A 146 -2.90 -2.36 -1.42
C ALA A 146 -1.46 -2.01 -1.02
N VAL A 147 -0.58 -1.68 -1.98
CA VAL A 147 0.87 -1.52 -1.72
C VAL A 147 1.40 -0.09 -1.80
N TYR A 148 0.61 0.85 -2.33
CA TYR A 148 0.96 2.28 -2.40
C TYR A 148 -0.10 3.17 -1.80
N LEU A 149 -1.34 3.17 -2.31
CA LEU A 149 -2.35 4.15 -1.86
C LEU A 149 -2.68 3.99 -0.38
N ILE A 150 -3.05 2.79 0.06
CA ILE A 150 -3.46 2.53 1.44
C ILE A 150 -2.29 2.71 2.42
N PRO A 151 -1.09 2.18 2.14
CA PRO A 151 0.08 2.47 2.98
C PRO A 151 0.42 3.97 3.03
N MET A 152 0.29 4.72 1.93
CA MET A 152 0.51 6.17 1.91
C MET A 152 -0.48 6.90 2.80
N LEU A 153 -1.77 6.62 2.65
CA LEU A 153 -2.82 7.23 3.50
C LEU A 153 -2.53 6.97 4.99
N SER A 154 -2.18 5.72 5.35
CA SER A 154 -1.85 5.37 6.73
C SER A 154 -0.57 6.05 7.23
N HIS A 155 0.42 6.23 6.34
CA HIS A 155 1.70 6.89 6.66
C HIS A 155 1.54 8.39 6.95
N LEU A 156 0.64 9.08 6.25
CA LEU A 156 0.41 10.53 6.42
C LEU A 156 -0.19 10.90 7.78
N LYS A 157 -0.96 10.00 8.40
CA LYS A 157 -1.59 10.21 9.73
C LYS A 157 -2.45 11.48 9.83
N LEU A 158 -3.03 11.93 8.72
CA LEU A 158 -4.05 12.99 8.68
C LEU A 158 -5.33 12.55 9.40
N THR A 159 -6.16 13.50 9.82
CA THR A 159 -7.40 13.23 10.57
C THR A 159 -8.44 12.45 9.76
N ILE A 160 -8.38 12.55 8.43
CA ILE A 160 -9.22 11.82 7.48
C ILE A 160 -8.68 10.44 7.08
N SER A 161 -7.41 10.12 7.36
CA SER A 161 -6.69 9.00 6.73
C SER A 161 -7.34 7.64 6.93
N GLU A 162 -7.61 7.26 8.18
CA GLU A 162 -8.17 5.94 8.50
C GLU A 162 -9.59 5.79 7.96
N ALA A 163 -10.41 6.83 8.09
CA ALA A 163 -11.77 6.81 7.58
C ALA A 163 -11.82 6.80 6.03
N LEU A 164 -10.87 7.45 5.37
CA LEU A 164 -10.72 7.40 3.91
C LEU A 164 -10.26 6.01 3.43
N ILE A 165 -9.33 5.37 4.14
CA ILE A 165 -8.91 3.98 3.87
C ILE A 165 -10.13 3.05 3.92
N ASP A 166 -10.92 3.13 4.99
CA ASP A 166 -12.10 2.29 5.17
C ASP A 166 -13.14 2.53 4.07
N GLN A 167 -13.37 3.80 3.70
CA GLN A 167 -14.28 4.16 2.63
C GLN A 167 -13.83 3.64 1.26
N ILE A 168 -12.54 3.81 0.90
CA ILE A 168 -11.98 3.32 -0.37
C ILE A 168 -12.08 1.79 -0.45
N MET A 169 -11.71 1.07 0.61
CA MET A 169 -11.78 -0.39 0.64
C MET A 169 -13.23 -0.89 0.53
N LYS A 170 -14.16 -0.21 1.19
CA LYS A 170 -15.60 -0.51 1.11
C LYS A 170 -16.15 -0.30 -0.30
N ASP A 171 -15.89 0.86 -0.89
CA ASP A 171 -16.39 1.21 -2.23
C ASP A 171 -15.79 0.28 -3.30
N TRP A 172 -14.49 0.00 -3.20
CA TRP A 172 -13.83 -0.97 -4.08
C TRP A 172 -14.44 -2.36 -3.96
N LYS A 173 -14.64 -2.87 -2.74
CA LYS A 173 -15.24 -4.18 -2.49
C LYS A 173 -16.68 -4.26 -3.01
N GLN A 174 -17.47 -3.20 -2.82
CA GLN A 174 -18.84 -3.14 -3.33
C GLN A 174 -18.88 -3.26 -4.85
N LYS A 175 -17.93 -2.63 -5.55
CA LYS A 175 -17.88 -2.62 -7.02
C LYS A 175 -17.21 -3.84 -7.61
N TYR A 176 -16.15 -4.34 -6.98
CA TYR A 176 -15.33 -5.46 -7.44
C TYR A 176 -15.16 -6.52 -6.34
N PRO A 177 -16.23 -7.24 -5.94
CA PRO A 177 -16.16 -8.19 -4.82
C PRO A 177 -15.09 -9.27 -4.96
N SER A 178 -14.82 -9.73 -6.19
CA SER A 178 -13.79 -10.73 -6.47
C SER A 178 -12.35 -10.19 -6.44
N TYR A 179 -12.16 -8.88 -6.28
CA TYR A 179 -10.87 -8.21 -6.21
C TYR A 179 -10.69 -7.50 -4.87
N GLU A 180 -11.28 -8.03 -3.79
CA GLU A 180 -11.00 -7.59 -2.42
C GLU A 180 -9.51 -7.80 -2.08
N PHE A 181 -8.99 -6.97 -1.17
CA PHE A 181 -7.60 -7.03 -0.73
C PHE A 181 -7.46 -6.71 0.75
N LYS A 182 -6.36 -7.15 1.35
CA LYS A 182 -6.02 -6.86 2.76
C LYS A 182 -5.31 -5.51 2.90
N LYS A 183 -5.55 -4.83 4.03
CA LYS A 183 -4.83 -3.59 4.41
C LYS A 183 -3.38 -3.93 4.80
N ALA A 184 -2.44 -3.08 4.40
CA ALA A 184 -1.03 -3.16 4.78
C ALA A 184 -0.49 -1.76 5.13
N ASN A 185 0.60 -1.73 5.90
CA ASN A 185 1.34 -0.50 6.17
C ASN A 185 2.71 -0.52 5.48
N TYR A 186 3.32 0.67 5.39
CA TYR A 186 4.59 0.86 4.72
C TYR A 186 5.72 0.10 5.42
N GLU A 187 5.76 0.11 6.74
CA GLU A 187 6.82 -0.48 7.54
C GLU A 187 6.90 -2.00 7.31
N GLU A 188 5.77 -2.70 7.27
CA GLU A 188 5.69 -4.13 6.97
C GLU A 188 6.16 -4.44 5.54
N LEU A 189 5.70 -3.65 4.56
CA LEU A 189 6.07 -3.83 3.15
C LEU A 189 7.57 -3.58 2.92
N ALA A 190 8.09 -2.49 3.50
CA ALA A 190 9.51 -2.13 3.42
C ALA A 190 10.39 -3.17 4.13
N ALA A 191 10.02 -3.60 5.33
CA ALA A 191 10.73 -4.65 6.06
C ALA A 191 10.77 -5.97 5.27
N GLY A 192 9.72 -6.28 4.51
CA GLY A 192 9.68 -7.42 3.59
C GLY A 192 10.81 -7.44 2.56
N PHE A 193 11.31 -6.27 2.15
CA PHE A 193 12.44 -6.16 1.22
C PHE A 193 13.82 -6.15 1.89
N GLU A 194 13.90 -5.82 3.18
CA GLU A 194 15.16 -5.68 3.92
C GLU A 194 15.70 -7.00 4.50
N ARG A 195 14.88 -8.08 4.53
CA ARG A 195 15.26 -9.41 5.02
C ARG A 195 16.29 -10.10 4.10
N LYS A 196 17.57 -9.70 4.19
CA LYS A 196 18.69 -10.32 3.47
C LYS A 196 18.96 -11.73 4.00
N GLY A 197 19.22 -12.69 3.09
CA GLY A 197 19.60 -14.06 3.46
C GLY A 197 18.45 -15.05 3.70
N PHE A 198 17.18 -14.62 3.57
CA PHE A 198 16.01 -15.48 3.77
C PHE A 198 15.53 -16.12 2.46
N CYS A 199 14.92 -17.31 2.57
CA CYS A 199 14.16 -17.95 1.48
C CYS A 199 12.71 -17.41 1.51
N PHE A 200 12.50 -16.12 1.16
CA PHE A 200 11.24 -15.38 1.34
C PHE A 200 9.95 -16.19 1.12
N ILE A 201 9.80 -16.84 -0.04
CA ILE A 201 8.58 -17.61 -0.35
C ILE A 201 8.40 -18.75 0.63
N THR A 202 9.46 -19.50 0.91
CA THR A 202 9.43 -20.63 1.84
C THR A 202 9.22 -20.14 3.27
N SER A 203 9.86 -19.05 3.69
CA SER A 203 9.63 -18.45 5.02
C SER A 203 8.16 -18.07 5.18
N ALA A 204 7.56 -17.42 4.19
CA ALA A 204 6.14 -17.07 4.22
C ALA A 204 5.24 -18.31 4.28
N VAL A 205 5.56 -19.37 3.53
CA VAL A 205 4.85 -20.66 3.61
C VAL A 205 4.96 -21.27 5.02
N CYS A 206 6.15 -21.35 5.60
CA CYS A 206 6.36 -21.90 6.93
C CYS A 206 5.66 -21.07 8.03
N ASP A 207 5.60 -19.75 7.87
CA ASP A 207 4.83 -18.86 8.76
C ASP A 207 3.34 -19.25 8.79
N THR A 208 2.73 -19.55 7.63
CA THR A 208 1.32 -20.01 7.58
C THR A 208 1.09 -21.35 8.28
N LEU A 209 2.15 -22.14 8.46
CA LEU A 209 2.12 -23.41 9.20
C LEU A 209 2.47 -23.24 10.68
N ASN A 210 2.61 -22.00 11.17
CA ASN A 210 3.06 -21.65 12.52
C ASN A 210 4.41 -22.29 12.89
N LYS A 211 5.31 -22.42 11.91
CA LYS A 211 6.67 -22.91 12.13
C LYS A 211 7.62 -21.74 12.39
N PRO A 212 8.62 -21.90 13.28
CA PRO A 212 9.62 -20.87 13.50
C PRO A 212 10.56 -20.72 12.29
N ASP A 213 11.24 -19.59 12.17
CA ASP A 213 12.11 -19.29 11.02
C ASP A 213 13.40 -20.14 10.95
N ASP A 214 13.72 -20.86 12.03
CA ASP A 214 14.81 -21.84 12.13
C ASP A 214 14.32 -23.30 12.02
N CYS A 215 13.10 -23.53 11.53
CA CYS A 215 12.58 -24.89 11.36
C CYS A 215 13.42 -25.71 10.34
N ASP A 216 13.41 -27.03 10.52
CA ASP A 216 14.22 -27.97 9.73
C ASP A 216 14.06 -27.76 8.22
N GLU A 217 12.82 -27.56 7.75
CA GLU A 217 12.55 -27.39 6.33
C GLU A 217 13.19 -26.13 5.72
N LEU A 218 13.19 -25.02 6.48
CA LEU A 218 13.88 -23.80 6.06
C LEU A 218 15.39 -23.97 6.08
N MET A 219 15.92 -24.66 7.10
CA MET A 219 17.36 -24.90 7.22
C MET A 219 17.89 -25.79 6.09
N ILE A 220 17.16 -26.85 5.73
CA ILE A 220 17.48 -27.71 4.58
C ILE A 220 17.54 -26.90 3.28
N LEU A 221 16.55 -26.03 3.04
CA LEU A 221 16.50 -25.22 1.81
C LEU A 221 17.57 -24.11 1.78
N ARG A 222 17.88 -23.50 2.94
CA ARG A 222 18.97 -22.53 3.10
C ARG A 222 20.32 -23.18 2.83
N GLU A 223 20.57 -24.35 3.41
CA GLU A 223 21.79 -25.11 3.19
C GLU A 223 21.94 -25.51 1.71
N TYR A 224 20.86 -25.99 1.08
CA TYR A 224 20.85 -26.29 -0.34
C TYR A 224 21.16 -25.06 -1.21
N ARG A 225 20.61 -23.89 -0.87
CA ARG A 225 20.92 -22.64 -1.58
C ARG A 225 22.40 -22.29 -1.42
N ASP A 226 22.89 -22.32 -0.19
CA ASP A 226 24.21 -21.79 0.17
C ASP A 226 25.34 -22.70 -0.29
N ASN A 227 25.18 -24.01 -0.15
CA ASN A 227 26.22 -24.99 -0.44
C ASN A 227 26.13 -25.58 -1.84
N TYR A 228 24.94 -25.71 -2.41
CA TYR A 228 24.78 -26.26 -3.76
C TYR A 228 24.53 -25.16 -4.80
N LEU A 229 23.47 -24.36 -4.67
CA LEU A 229 23.09 -23.42 -5.74
C LEU A 229 24.16 -22.36 -5.99
N MET A 230 24.73 -21.74 -4.95
CA MET A 230 25.79 -20.72 -5.10
C MET A 230 27.00 -21.23 -5.89
N ASN A 231 27.34 -22.51 -5.74
CA ASN A 231 28.50 -23.13 -6.39
C ASN A 231 28.23 -23.56 -7.84
N THR A 232 27.02 -23.34 -8.38
CA THR A 232 26.74 -23.61 -9.80
C THR A 232 27.02 -22.41 -10.69
N LYS A 233 27.47 -22.63 -11.94
CA LYS A 233 27.77 -21.56 -12.93
C LYS A 233 26.64 -20.55 -13.14
N SER A 234 25.38 -20.97 -12.96
CA SER A 234 24.20 -20.11 -13.12
C SER A 234 23.55 -19.71 -11.78
N GLY A 235 24.15 -20.10 -10.66
CA GLY A 235 23.58 -20.03 -9.32
C GLY A 235 23.40 -18.62 -8.81
N ALA A 236 24.49 -17.84 -8.81
CA ALA A 236 24.48 -16.45 -8.34
C ALA A 236 23.43 -15.58 -9.05
N ARG A 237 23.31 -15.70 -10.38
CA ARG A 237 22.31 -14.94 -11.15
C ARG A 237 20.88 -15.34 -10.79
N MET A 238 20.63 -16.63 -10.57
CA MET A 238 19.33 -17.16 -10.18
C MET A 238 18.94 -16.70 -8.78
N ILE A 239 19.88 -16.74 -7.85
CA ILE A 239 19.71 -16.24 -6.48
C ILE A 239 19.40 -14.74 -6.53
N ASN A 240 20.18 -13.95 -7.27
CA ASN A 240 19.94 -12.50 -7.39
C ASN A 240 18.54 -12.19 -7.96
N GLU A 241 18.10 -12.90 -9.01
CA GLU A 241 16.75 -12.71 -9.56
C GLU A 241 15.68 -13.13 -8.55
N TYR A 242 15.90 -14.22 -7.80
CA TYR A 242 15.01 -14.65 -6.72
C TYR A 242 14.87 -13.57 -5.65
N TYR A 243 15.98 -13.05 -5.12
CA TYR A 243 15.97 -11.99 -4.10
C TYR A 243 15.30 -10.70 -4.58
N ARG A 244 15.30 -10.45 -5.90
CA ARG A 244 14.60 -9.31 -6.49
C ARG A 244 13.08 -9.50 -6.54
N ILE A 245 12.61 -10.71 -6.89
CA ILE A 245 11.19 -10.96 -7.19
C ILE A 245 10.42 -11.62 -6.04
N ALA A 246 11.09 -12.39 -5.18
CA ALA A 246 10.44 -13.16 -4.14
C ALA A 246 9.70 -12.30 -3.10
N PRO A 247 10.24 -11.15 -2.63
CA PRO A 247 9.48 -10.26 -1.75
C PRO A 247 8.22 -9.70 -2.42
N VAL A 248 8.27 -9.44 -3.73
CA VAL A 248 7.11 -8.96 -4.50
C VAL A 248 6.03 -10.04 -4.59
N ILE A 249 6.43 -11.30 -4.82
CA ILE A 249 5.52 -12.45 -4.82
C ILE A 249 4.86 -12.62 -3.45
N VAL A 250 5.63 -12.57 -2.37
CA VAL A 250 5.10 -12.69 -1.00
C VAL A 250 4.13 -11.55 -0.68
N ALA A 251 4.48 -10.30 -1.00
CA ALA A 251 3.59 -9.17 -0.81
C ALA A 251 2.28 -9.35 -1.62
N TYR A 252 2.39 -9.76 -2.88
CA TYR A 252 1.22 -10.03 -3.73
C TYR A 252 0.30 -11.10 -3.13
N LEU A 253 0.85 -12.24 -2.68
CA LEU A 253 0.07 -13.30 -2.04
C LEU A 253 -0.56 -12.84 -0.73
N ASN A 254 0.15 -12.06 0.09
CA ASN A 254 -0.36 -11.56 1.37
C ASN A 254 -1.52 -10.59 1.20
N MET A 255 -1.58 -9.84 0.10
CA MET A 255 -2.69 -8.91 -0.19
C MET A 255 -3.96 -9.62 -0.68
N GLN A 256 -3.88 -10.91 -1.02
CA GLN A 256 -5.05 -11.67 -1.49
C GLN A 256 -5.86 -12.23 -0.32
N THR A 257 -7.17 -12.33 -0.52
CA THR A 257 -8.05 -12.98 0.44
C THR A 257 -7.84 -14.50 0.48
N ASP A 258 -7.46 -15.12 -0.65
CA ASP A 258 -7.14 -16.55 -0.78
C ASP A 258 -5.65 -16.90 -0.51
N GLY A 259 -4.88 -15.96 0.07
CA GLY A 259 -3.44 -16.10 0.26
C GLY A 259 -3.02 -17.37 1.03
N GLU A 260 -3.75 -17.73 2.09
CA GLU A 260 -3.46 -18.94 2.88
C GLU A 260 -3.61 -20.23 2.06
N GLU A 261 -4.69 -20.35 1.27
CA GLU A 261 -4.89 -21.49 0.38
C GLU A 261 -3.80 -21.58 -0.70
N ARG A 262 -3.33 -20.43 -1.18
CA ARG A 262 -2.21 -20.37 -2.14
C ARG A 262 -0.91 -20.82 -1.49
N TYR A 263 -0.63 -20.43 -0.25
CA TYR A 263 0.55 -20.90 0.49
C TYR A 263 0.48 -22.40 0.76
N ASP A 264 -0.68 -22.95 1.12
CA ASP A 264 -0.88 -24.40 1.27
C ASP A 264 -0.61 -25.17 -0.03
N ARG A 265 -1.03 -24.64 -1.19
CA ARG A 265 -0.67 -25.22 -2.50
C ARG A 265 0.83 -25.15 -2.75
N ILE A 266 1.47 -24.02 -2.50
CA ILE A 266 2.94 -23.87 -2.65
C ILE A 266 3.68 -24.86 -1.74
N TRP A 267 3.20 -25.06 -0.51
CA TRP A 267 3.74 -26.06 0.40
C TRP A 267 3.69 -27.48 -0.19
N LYS A 268 2.49 -27.92 -0.58
CA LYS A 268 2.23 -29.29 -1.06
C LYS A 268 2.85 -29.59 -2.41
N GLU A 269 2.77 -28.64 -3.34
CA GLU A 269 3.15 -28.85 -4.74
C GLU A 269 4.60 -28.46 -5.03
N ASP A 270 5.19 -27.57 -4.23
CA ASP A 270 6.51 -27.00 -4.52
C ASP A 270 7.53 -27.20 -3.40
N VAL A 271 7.24 -26.82 -2.16
CA VAL A 271 8.20 -26.90 -1.05
C VAL A 271 8.47 -28.35 -0.63
N MET A 272 7.42 -29.13 -0.34
CA MET A 272 7.56 -30.54 0.06
C MET A 272 8.31 -31.39 -0.99
N PRO A 273 8.02 -31.29 -2.30
CA PRO A 273 8.80 -32.00 -3.31
C PRO A 273 10.27 -31.54 -3.35
N CYS A 274 10.55 -30.25 -3.16
CA CYS A 274 11.93 -29.77 -3.10
C CYS A 274 12.71 -30.37 -1.94
N LEU A 275 12.11 -30.49 -0.75
CA LEU A 275 12.73 -31.13 0.42
C LEU A 275 13.05 -32.59 0.13
N ASN A 276 12.08 -33.35 -0.40
CA ASN A 276 12.27 -34.75 -0.77
C ASN A 276 13.41 -34.92 -1.82
N PHE A 277 13.49 -34.03 -2.81
CA PHE A 277 14.60 -34.06 -3.76
C PHE A 277 15.96 -33.81 -3.09
N ILE A 278 16.03 -32.91 -2.11
CA ILE A 278 17.30 -32.62 -1.40
C ILE A 278 17.72 -33.82 -0.54
N GLU A 279 16.78 -34.39 0.23
CA GLU A 279 17.03 -35.54 1.10
C GLU A 279 17.56 -36.77 0.33
N ASN A 280 17.09 -36.97 -0.92
CA ASN A 280 17.52 -38.06 -1.79
C ASN A 280 18.72 -37.69 -2.68
N GLY A 281 19.36 -36.53 -2.47
CA GLY A 281 20.53 -36.07 -3.24
C GLY A 281 20.22 -35.65 -4.69
N HIS A 282 18.95 -35.49 -5.05
CA HIS A 282 18.46 -35.09 -6.37
C HIS A 282 18.53 -33.57 -6.60
N ASN A 283 19.69 -32.97 -6.35
CA ASN A 283 19.91 -31.53 -6.38
C ASN A 283 19.52 -30.86 -7.71
N VAL A 284 19.81 -31.48 -8.86
CA VAL A 284 19.42 -30.93 -10.18
C VAL A 284 17.90 -30.87 -10.36
N GLN A 285 17.16 -31.86 -9.83
CA GLN A 285 15.70 -31.89 -9.90
C GLN A 285 15.10 -30.82 -8.98
N CYS A 286 15.59 -30.69 -7.75
CA CYS A 286 15.22 -29.61 -6.83
C CYS A 286 15.37 -28.24 -7.50
N LYS A 287 16.53 -27.95 -8.09
CA LYS A 287 16.77 -26.69 -8.83
C LYS A 287 15.71 -26.43 -9.90
N LYS A 288 15.43 -27.43 -10.76
CA LYS A 288 14.46 -27.28 -11.85
C LYS A 288 13.05 -27.03 -11.32
N HIS A 289 12.66 -27.75 -10.26
CA HIS A 289 11.34 -27.62 -9.62
C HIS A 289 11.16 -26.24 -9.00
N TYR A 290 12.14 -25.80 -8.20
CA TYR A 290 12.09 -24.49 -7.54
C TYR A 290 12.06 -23.33 -8.54
N VAL A 291 12.84 -23.40 -9.63
CA VAL A 291 12.81 -22.38 -10.70
C VAL A 291 11.44 -22.34 -11.38
N ARG A 292 10.81 -23.49 -11.61
CA ARG A 292 9.48 -23.55 -12.20
C ARG A 292 8.44 -22.91 -11.28
N MET A 293 8.48 -23.21 -9.97
CA MET A 293 7.62 -22.56 -8.97
C MET A 293 7.75 -21.03 -9.05
N VAL A 294 8.97 -20.49 -8.94
CA VAL A 294 9.19 -19.03 -8.94
C VAL A 294 8.72 -18.39 -10.25
N ARG A 295 8.94 -19.04 -11.40
CA ARG A 295 8.47 -18.54 -12.70
C ARG A 295 6.94 -18.55 -12.80
N ARG A 296 6.28 -19.59 -12.30
CA ARG A 296 4.82 -19.70 -12.25
C ARG A 296 4.26 -18.55 -11.39
N LEU A 297 4.73 -18.41 -10.16
CA LEU A 297 4.30 -17.34 -9.25
C LEU A 297 4.59 -15.94 -9.82
N LYS A 298 5.74 -15.75 -10.48
CA LYS A 298 6.06 -14.49 -11.16
C LYS A 298 5.08 -14.18 -12.30
N SER A 299 4.63 -15.19 -13.05
CA SER A 299 3.67 -14.98 -14.15
C SER A 299 2.26 -14.62 -13.68
N GLU A 300 1.96 -14.86 -12.40
CA GLU A 300 0.72 -14.47 -11.74
C GLU A 300 0.75 -13.00 -11.28
N LEU A 301 1.92 -12.34 -11.29
CA LEU A 301 2.02 -10.93 -10.94
C LEU A 301 1.35 -10.03 -11.99
N PRO A 302 0.73 -8.91 -11.55
CA PRO A 302 -0.06 -8.09 -12.44
C PRO A 302 0.78 -7.23 -13.41
N PHE A 303 2.12 -7.18 -13.30
CA PHE A 303 3.02 -6.37 -14.14
C PHE A 303 4.21 -7.16 -14.70
#